data_AF-A0A2V8DZV5-F1
#
_entry.id   AF-A0A2V8DZV5-F1
#
_cell.length_a   1.000
_cell.length_b   1.000
_cell.length_c   1.000
_cell.angle_alpha   90.00
_cell.angle_beta   90.00
_cell.angle_gamma   90.00
#
_symmetry.space_group_name_H-M   'P 1'
#
loop_
_entity.id
_entity.type
_entity.pdbx_description
1 polymer ?
#
loop_
_entity_poly.entity_id
_entity_poly.type
_entity_poly.pdbx_seq_one_letter_code
_entity_poly.pdbx_strand_id
1 'polypeptide(L)'
;MAVHLLAFLLSVLLIATVLWDAFETVVLPRTVTRRLRLTRAYFRFTWRPWGRAAALFRSEGRRERFLAIYGPLSLLGLSVLWALGLVAGFAGLHWSAGSNLRPPSDGARIADDLYMSGTTFFTLGLGDLQPIGRFARVVTVAEAGTGFAFLAIVIAYFPILYQSFSRREARLTLLDAWAGSPPAAGEVLRRLGANGSLTALDPFLKDWEYWCSEVLESHIS
;
A
#
# COMPACT_ATOMS: atom_id res chain seq x y z
N MET A 1 -18.09 -2.02 -32.72
CA MET A 1 -18.67 -3.04 -31.82
C MET A 1 -17.60 -3.88 -31.12
N ALA A 2 -16.70 -4.57 -31.84
CA ALA A 2 -15.65 -5.40 -31.23
C ALA A 2 -14.70 -4.63 -30.29
N VAL A 3 -14.29 -3.41 -30.67
CA VAL A 3 -13.38 -2.56 -29.87
C VAL A 3 -14.00 -2.16 -28.52
N HIS A 4 -15.28 -1.76 -28.51
CA HIS A 4 -15.99 -1.40 -27.28
C HIS A 4 -16.19 -2.60 -26.35
N LEU A 5 -16.52 -3.78 -26.90
CA LEU A 5 -16.65 -5.00 -26.10
C LEU A 5 -15.31 -5.40 -25.46
N LEU A 6 -14.22 -5.31 -26.22
CA LEU A 6 -12.88 -5.61 -25.73
C LEU A 6 -12.46 -4.63 -24.63
N ALA A 7 -12.71 -3.33 -24.81
CA ALA A 7 -12.44 -2.34 -23.77
C ALA A 7 -13.30 -2.54 -22.52
N PHE A 8 -14.58 -2.91 -22.67
CA PHE A 8 -15.43 -3.26 -21.53
C PHE A 8 -14.82 -4.42 -20.73
N LEU A 9 -14.47 -5.53 -21.40
CA LEU A 9 -13.89 -6.70 -20.75
C LEU A 9 -12.53 -6.40 -20.07
N LEU A 10 -11.66 -5.64 -20.74
CA LEU A 10 -10.37 -5.22 -20.17
C LEU A 10 -10.56 -4.31 -18.96
N SER A 11 -11.54 -3.40 -19.00
CA SER A 11 -11.84 -2.48 -17.91
C SER A 11 -12.38 -3.21 -16.68
N VAL A 12 -13.34 -4.13 -16.88
CA VAL A 12 -13.85 -5.00 -15.80
C VAL A 12 -12.72 -5.85 -15.21
N LEU A 13 -11.88 -6.45 -16.05
CA LEU A 13 -10.75 -7.26 -15.59
C LEU A 13 -9.74 -6.44 -14.79
N LEU A 14 -9.45 -5.21 -15.22
CA LEU A 14 -8.55 -4.29 -14.53
C LEU A 14 -9.12 -3.93 -13.15
N ILE A 15 -10.38 -3.48 -13.08
CA ILE A 15 -11.05 -3.13 -11.82
C ILE A 15 -11.05 -4.34 -10.88
N ALA A 16 -11.46 -5.52 -11.35
CA ALA A 16 -11.50 -6.73 -10.55
C ALA A 16 -10.11 -7.12 -10.03
N THR A 17 -9.08 -7.01 -10.86
CA THR A 17 -7.69 -7.31 -10.46
C THR A 17 -7.19 -6.35 -9.40
N VAL A 18 -7.46 -5.04 -9.55
CA VAL A 18 -7.03 -4.02 -8.58
C VAL A 18 -7.77 -4.16 -7.26
N LEU A 19 -9.10 -4.32 -7.29
CA LEU A 19 -9.89 -4.53 -6.08
C LEU A 19 -9.47 -5.81 -5.35
N TRP A 20 -9.22 -6.89 -6.10
CA TRP A 20 -8.74 -8.14 -5.52
C TRP A 20 -7.36 -7.98 -4.88
N ASP A 21 -6.40 -7.34 -5.56
CA ASP A 21 -5.05 -7.10 -5.03
C ASP A 21 -5.08 -6.19 -3.79
N ALA A 22 -5.91 -5.14 -3.80
CA ALA A 22 -6.11 -4.25 -2.65
C ALA A 22 -6.75 -4.99 -1.47
N PHE A 23 -7.80 -5.79 -1.71
CA PHE A 23 -8.45 -6.60 -0.69
C PHE A 23 -7.50 -7.65 -0.10
N GLU A 24 -6.75 -8.36 -0.95
CA GLU A 24 -5.77 -9.36 -0.50
C GLU A 24 -4.65 -8.72 0.31
N THR A 25 -4.20 -7.51 -0.06
CA THR A 25 -3.09 -6.83 0.62
C THR A 25 -3.51 -6.18 1.94
N VAL A 26 -4.72 -5.62 2.01
CA VAL A 26 -5.17 -4.84 3.17
C VAL A 26 -6.03 -5.66 4.13
N VAL A 27 -6.93 -6.50 3.61
CA VAL A 27 -7.96 -7.17 4.42
C VAL A 27 -7.58 -8.60 4.78
N LEU A 28 -6.85 -9.32 3.92
CA LEU A 28 -6.43 -10.69 4.22
C LEU A 28 -5.10 -10.69 4.99
N PRO A 29 -5.07 -11.15 6.26
CA PRO A 29 -3.83 -11.34 7.00
C PRO A 29 -3.12 -12.65 6.58
N ARG A 30 -3.06 -12.99 5.28
CA ARG A 30 -2.55 -14.28 4.82
C ARG A 30 -1.51 -14.21 3.71
N THR A 31 -0.50 -15.04 3.89
CA THR A 31 0.48 -15.56 2.92
C THR A 31 -0.20 -16.29 1.74
N VAL A 32 -0.97 -15.60 0.90
CA VAL A 32 -1.59 -16.22 -0.29
C VAL A 32 -0.52 -16.50 -1.37
N THR A 33 -0.33 -17.78 -1.64
CA THR A 33 0.60 -18.41 -2.58
C THR A 33 0.23 -18.21 -4.06
N ARG A 34 -0.15 -17.00 -4.50
CA ARG A 34 -0.45 -16.73 -5.92
C ARG A 34 0.74 -16.13 -6.70
N ARG A 35 0.86 -16.56 -7.97
CA ARG A 35 2.01 -16.28 -8.87
C ARG A 35 1.97 -14.89 -9.54
N LEU A 36 0.82 -14.21 -9.59
CA LEU A 36 0.66 -12.89 -10.22
C LEU A 36 0.13 -11.90 -9.18
N ARG A 37 1.01 -11.07 -8.61
CA ARG A 37 0.65 -10.01 -7.66
C ARG A 37 1.08 -8.67 -8.25
N LEU A 38 0.12 -7.77 -8.49
CA LEU A 38 0.40 -6.39 -8.90
C LEU A 38 1.31 -5.73 -7.87
N THR A 39 1.02 -5.97 -6.58
CA THR A 39 1.86 -5.59 -5.45
C THR A 39 3.30 -6.10 -5.54
N ARG A 40 3.53 -7.38 -5.91
CA ARG A 40 4.89 -7.93 -6.04
C ARG A 40 5.65 -7.32 -7.21
N ALA A 41 4.97 -7.11 -8.34
CA ALA A 41 5.54 -6.42 -9.48
C ALA A 41 5.94 -4.99 -9.10
N TYR A 42 5.02 -4.26 -8.46
CA TYR A 42 5.25 -2.93 -7.93
C TYR A 42 6.52 -2.87 -7.07
N PHE A 43 6.60 -3.65 -5.99
CA PHE A 43 7.77 -3.66 -5.11
C PHE A 43 9.06 -4.05 -5.84
N ARG A 44 9.01 -4.98 -6.79
CA ARG A 44 10.20 -5.35 -7.58
C ARG A 44 10.67 -4.20 -8.47
N PHE A 45 9.74 -3.47 -9.09
CA PHE A 45 10.05 -2.35 -9.98
C PHE A 45 10.50 -1.11 -9.22
N THR A 46 9.92 -0.81 -8.06
CA THR A 46 10.27 0.35 -7.25
C THR A 46 11.51 0.12 -6.37
N TRP A 47 11.74 -1.12 -5.90
CA TRP A 47 12.93 -1.43 -5.09
C TRP A 47 14.23 -1.33 -5.87
N ARG A 48 14.25 -1.78 -7.13
CA ARG A 48 15.45 -1.78 -7.98
C ARG A 48 16.10 -0.40 -8.14
N PRO A 49 15.39 0.68 -8.54
CA PRO A 49 15.96 2.00 -8.60
C PRO A 49 16.29 2.54 -7.20
N TRP A 50 15.45 2.25 -6.19
CA TRP A 50 15.69 2.71 -4.82
C TRP A 50 16.98 2.15 -4.22
N GLY A 51 17.20 0.83 -4.32
CA GLY A 51 18.41 0.18 -3.84
C GLY A 51 19.66 0.64 -4.59
N ARG A 52 19.53 0.95 -5.89
CA ARG A 52 20.64 1.55 -6.66
C ARG A 52 20.97 2.97 -6.20
N ALA A 53 19.95 3.79 -5.93
CA ALA A 53 20.15 5.12 -5.36
C ALA A 53 20.79 5.04 -3.97
N ALA A 54 20.37 4.07 -3.15
CA ALA A 54 20.96 3.83 -1.83
C ALA A 54 22.45 3.47 -1.91
N ALA A 55 22.86 2.73 -2.94
CA ALA A 55 24.25 2.33 -3.17
C ALA A 55 25.18 3.52 -3.49
N LEU A 56 24.64 4.70 -3.82
CA LEU A 56 25.43 5.92 -4.04
C LEU A 56 25.93 6.55 -2.72
N PHE A 57 25.32 6.20 -1.58
CA PHE A 57 25.74 6.71 -0.28
C PHE A 57 26.90 5.89 0.30
N ARG A 58 28.04 6.55 0.52
CA ARG A 58 29.24 5.93 1.14
C ARG A 58 29.13 5.75 2.66
N SER A 59 28.34 6.60 3.32
CA SER A 59 28.12 6.52 4.78
C SER A 59 26.99 5.55 5.08
N GLU A 60 27.26 4.55 5.93
CA GLU A 60 26.28 3.54 6.32
C GLU A 60 25.03 4.16 6.96
N GLY A 61 25.21 5.09 7.90
CA GLY A 61 24.08 5.76 8.56
C GLY A 61 23.21 6.61 7.61
N ARG A 62 23.77 7.18 6.53
CA ARG A 62 22.95 7.88 5.51
C ARG A 62 22.20 6.89 4.62
N ARG A 63 22.86 5.80 4.23
CA ARG A 63 22.26 4.72 3.43
C ARG A 63 21.07 4.10 4.15
N GLU A 64 21.21 3.80 5.44
CA GLU A 64 20.15 3.24 6.27
C GLU A 64 18.95 4.17 6.39
N ARG A 65 19.17 5.46 6.69
CA ARG A 65 18.08 6.45 6.74
C ARG A 65 17.34 6.57 5.41
N PHE A 66 18.06 6.54 4.29
CA PHE A 66 17.45 6.59 2.97
C PHE A 66 16.64 5.32 2.66
N LEU A 67 17.13 4.15 3.04
CA LEU A 67 16.40 2.88 2.88
C LEU A 67 15.17 2.81 3.79
N ALA A 68 15.22 3.38 5.00
CA ALA A 68 14.09 3.40 5.94
C ALA A 68 12.86 4.14 5.38
N ILE A 69 13.07 5.20 4.57
CA ILE A 69 11.98 5.98 3.93
C ILE A 69 11.19 5.14 2.93
N TYR A 70 11.81 4.12 2.32
CA TYR A 70 11.16 3.32 1.28
C TYR A 70 9.91 2.61 1.79
N GLY A 71 9.94 2.05 3.01
CA GLY A 71 8.82 1.30 3.56
C GLY A 71 7.51 2.11 3.54
N PRO A 72 7.44 3.24 4.26
CA PRO A 72 6.25 4.09 4.26
C PRO A 72 5.89 4.66 2.88
N LEU A 73 6.88 5.13 2.11
CA LEU A 73 6.64 5.76 0.82
C LEU A 73 6.11 4.76 -0.23
N SER A 74 6.61 3.54 -0.21
CA SER A 74 6.18 2.49 -1.13
C SER A 74 4.73 2.08 -0.88
N LEU A 75 4.25 2.09 0.37
CA LEU A 75 2.85 1.81 0.68
C LEU A 75 1.92 2.92 0.16
N LEU A 76 2.30 4.19 0.33
CA LEU A 76 1.60 5.33 -0.30
C LEU A 76 1.55 5.20 -1.82
N GLY A 77 2.69 4.90 -2.44
CA GLY A 77 2.76 4.72 -3.90
C GLY A 77 1.93 3.53 -4.39
N LEU A 78 1.81 2.47 -3.60
CA LEU A 78 0.95 1.33 -3.93
C LEU A 78 -0.54 1.72 -3.88
N SER A 79 -0.94 2.50 -2.88
CA SER A 79 -2.31 3.06 -2.82
C SER A 79 -2.61 3.96 -4.02
N VAL A 80 -1.66 4.82 -4.41
CA VAL A 80 -1.79 5.66 -5.62
C VAL A 80 -1.91 4.78 -6.87
N LEU A 81 -1.11 3.72 -7.00
CA LEU A 81 -1.18 2.80 -8.13
C LEU A 81 -2.57 2.14 -8.25
N TRP A 82 -3.13 1.68 -7.12
CA TRP A 82 -4.48 1.12 -7.12
C TRP A 82 -5.53 2.17 -7.50
N ALA A 83 -5.46 3.38 -6.92
CA ALA A 83 -6.38 4.46 -7.27
C ALA A 83 -6.33 4.80 -8.77
N LEU A 84 -5.12 4.95 -9.34
CA LEU A 84 -4.95 5.20 -10.76
C LEU A 84 -5.45 4.04 -11.63
N GLY A 85 -5.24 2.79 -11.19
CA GLY A 85 -5.77 1.61 -11.88
C GLY A 85 -7.29 1.54 -11.87
N LEU A 86 -7.94 1.90 -10.75
CA LEU A 86 -9.39 1.98 -10.65
C LEU A 86 -9.96 3.11 -11.51
N VAL A 87 -9.38 4.31 -11.45
CA VAL A 87 -9.76 5.45 -12.30
C VAL A 87 -9.61 5.10 -13.78
N ALA A 88 -8.49 4.51 -14.19
CA ALA A 88 -8.32 4.06 -15.57
C ALA A 88 -9.33 2.97 -15.97
N GLY A 89 -9.67 2.07 -15.06
CA GLY A 89 -10.68 1.03 -15.27
C GLY A 89 -12.09 1.60 -15.45
N PHE A 90 -12.52 2.52 -14.58
CA PHE A 90 -13.84 3.15 -14.70
C PHE A 90 -13.93 4.07 -15.92
N ALA A 91 -12.88 4.84 -16.21
CA ALA A 91 -12.77 5.60 -17.46
C ALA A 91 -12.93 4.70 -18.68
N GLY A 92 -12.28 3.52 -18.69
CA GLY A 92 -12.43 2.52 -19.73
C GLY A 92 -13.85 1.96 -19.85
N LEU A 93 -14.59 1.82 -18.73
CA LEU A 93 -16.00 1.45 -18.75
C LEU A 93 -16.87 2.53 -19.39
N HIS A 94 -16.67 3.80 -19.04
CA HIS A 94 -17.40 4.92 -19.66
C HIS A 94 -17.10 5.04 -21.15
N TRP A 95 -15.83 4.86 -21.53
CA TRP A 95 -15.42 4.82 -22.94
C TRP A 95 -16.02 3.64 -23.70
N SER A 96 -16.08 2.46 -23.08
CA SER A 96 -16.71 1.27 -23.68
C SER A 96 -18.21 1.45 -23.93
N ALA A 97 -18.88 2.29 -23.13
CA ALA A 97 -20.27 2.66 -23.30
C ALA A 97 -20.49 3.76 -24.36
N GLY A 98 -19.41 4.26 -24.99
CA GLY A 98 -19.46 5.29 -26.02
C GLY A 98 -19.32 6.72 -25.52
N SER A 99 -18.74 6.94 -24.33
CA SER A 99 -18.48 8.26 -23.75
C SER A 99 -19.73 9.14 -23.73
N ASN A 100 -20.84 8.59 -23.21
CA ASN A 100 -22.13 9.28 -23.11
C ASN A 100 -22.08 10.39 -22.05
N LEU A 101 -21.34 11.47 -22.31
CA LEU A 101 -21.11 12.60 -21.40
C LEU A 101 -21.74 13.89 -21.93
N ARG A 102 -22.18 14.80 -21.04
CA ARG A 102 -22.56 16.18 -21.37
C ARG A 102 -21.60 17.19 -20.74
N PRO A 103 -21.25 18.29 -21.45
CA PRO A 103 -21.61 18.58 -22.85
C PRO A 103 -20.91 17.61 -23.83
N PRO A 104 -21.46 17.38 -25.04
CA PRO A 104 -20.79 16.58 -26.06
C PRO A 104 -19.45 17.22 -26.39
N SER A 105 -18.35 16.49 -26.22
CA SER A 105 -17.05 16.91 -26.73
C SER A 105 -16.92 16.55 -28.20
N ASP A 106 -16.21 17.38 -28.98
CA ASP A 106 -15.85 17.09 -30.37
C ASP A 106 -14.84 15.93 -30.40
N GLY A 107 -15.37 14.71 -30.30
CA GLY A 107 -14.66 13.43 -30.29
C GLY A 107 -14.67 12.73 -28.94
N ALA A 108 -14.87 11.40 -28.94
CA ALA A 108 -14.76 10.54 -27.76
C ALA A 108 -13.32 10.49 -27.24
N ARG A 109 -12.95 11.49 -26.44
CA ARG A 109 -11.63 11.57 -25.84
C ARG A 109 -11.63 10.76 -24.56
N ILE A 110 -10.86 9.68 -24.56
CA ILE A 110 -10.49 8.91 -23.37
C ILE A 110 -10.05 9.83 -22.21
N ALA A 111 -9.50 11.01 -22.52
CA ALA A 111 -9.14 12.03 -21.55
C ALA A 111 -10.35 12.60 -20.77
N ASP A 112 -11.51 12.79 -21.42
CA ASP A 112 -12.72 13.30 -20.79
C ASP A 112 -13.31 12.23 -19.85
N ASP A 113 -13.33 10.97 -20.29
CA ASP A 113 -13.73 9.83 -19.46
C ASP A 113 -12.78 9.65 -18.26
N LEU A 114 -11.47 9.87 -18.45
CA LEU A 114 -10.46 9.78 -17.40
C LEU A 114 -10.59 10.91 -16.38
N TYR A 115 -10.84 12.13 -16.85
CA TYR A 115 -11.06 13.29 -15.99
C TYR A 115 -12.37 13.15 -15.20
N MET A 116 -13.47 12.74 -15.87
CA MET A 116 -14.76 12.46 -15.23
C MET A 116 -14.62 11.33 -14.19
N SER A 117 -13.91 10.26 -14.54
CA SER A 117 -13.64 9.16 -13.63
C SER A 117 -12.84 9.60 -12.42
N GLY A 118 -11.77 10.38 -12.61
CA GLY A 118 -10.97 10.91 -11.50
C GLY A 118 -11.81 11.77 -10.54
N THR A 119 -12.61 12.69 -11.07
CA THR A 119 -13.47 13.54 -10.24
C THR A 119 -14.59 12.78 -9.55
N THR A 120 -15.11 11.71 -10.16
CA THR A 120 -16.14 10.84 -9.58
C THR A 120 -15.57 9.94 -8.49
N PHE A 121 -14.44 9.27 -8.78
CA PHE A 121 -13.78 8.33 -7.87
C PHE A 121 -13.33 9.02 -6.58
N PHE A 122 -12.74 10.21 -6.69
CA PHE A 122 -12.37 11.02 -5.51
C PHE A 122 -13.53 11.84 -4.95
N THR A 123 -14.76 11.66 -5.47
CA THR A 123 -15.98 12.31 -4.98
C THR A 123 -15.94 13.85 -5.04
N LEU A 124 -15.13 14.43 -5.94
CA LEU A 124 -15.07 15.87 -6.19
C LEU A 124 -16.34 16.38 -6.87
N GLY A 125 -16.84 15.63 -7.87
CA GLY A 125 -18.14 15.91 -8.50
C GLY A 125 -18.26 17.31 -9.11
N LEU A 126 -17.25 17.76 -9.87
CA LEU A 126 -17.19 19.12 -10.43
C LEU A 126 -18.38 19.48 -11.34
N GLY A 127 -19.07 18.48 -11.90
CA GLY A 127 -20.36 18.64 -12.57
C GLY A 127 -20.29 19.23 -13.98
N ASP A 128 -19.07 19.48 -14.47
CA ASP A 128 -18.75 19.92 -15.81
C ASP A 128 -18.91 18.81 -16.86
N LEU A 129 -18.63 17.56 -16.50
CA LEU A 129 -18.96 16.37 -17.27
C LEU A 129 -20.00 15.49 -16.55
N GLN A 130 -21.14 15.24 -17.20
CA GLN A 130 -22.24 14.46 -16.62
C GLN A 130 -22.59 13.22 -17.43
N PRO A 131 -22.75 12.05 -16.76
CA PRO A 131 -23.11 10.80 -17.43
C PRO A 131 -24.57 10.82 -17.92
N ILE A 132 -24.75 10.48 -19.20
CA ILE A 132 -26.04 10.33 -19.88
C ILE A 132 -26.38 8.85 -20.02
N GLY A 133 -27.62 8.50 -19.71
CA GLY A 133 -28.12 7.13 -19.85
C GLY A 133 -28.04 6.33 -18.56
N ARG A 134 -28.82 5.25 -18.50
CA ARG A 134 -28.97 4.44 -17.28
C ARG A 134 -27.68 3.72 -16.91
N PHE A 135 -26.99 3.16 -17.89
CA PHE A 135 -25.75 2.43 -17.67
C PHE A 135 -24.64 3.32 -17.09
N ALA A 136 -24.34 4.45 -17.75
CA ALA A 136 -23.30 5.38 -17.30
C ALA A 136 -23.57 5.89 -15.88
N ARG A 137 -24.83 6.20 -15.54
CA ARG A 137 -25.21 6.61 -14.17
C ARG A 137 -24.99 5.52 -13.13
N VAL A 138 -25.31 4.26 -13.44
CA VAL A 138 -25.05 3.14 -12.52
C VAL A 138 -23.55 2.95 -12.32
N VAL A 139 -22.75 3.05 -13.39
CA VAL A 139 -21.29 2.98 -13.31
C VAL A 139 -20.74 4.12 -12.43
N THR A 140 -21.21 5.35 -12.61
CA THR A 140 -20.81 6.51 -11.78
C THR A 140 -21.13 6.31 -10.30
N VAL A 141 -22.30 5.75 -9.97
CA VAL A 141 -22.65 5.46 -8.57
C VAL A 141 -21.75 4.37 -7.99
N ALA A 142 -21.51 3.30 -8.74
CA ALA A 142 -20.60 2.23 -8.32
C ALA A 142 -19.16 2.74 -8.16
N GLU A 143 -18.72 3.62 -9.06
CA GLU A 143 -17.41 4.27 -9.03
C GLU A 143 -17.24 5.14 -7.80
N ALA A 144 -18.19 6.04 -7.51
CA ALA A 144 -18.16 6.89 -6.33
C ALA A 144 -18.18 6.06 -5.03
N GLY A 145 -19.03 5.03 -4.97
CA GLY A 145 -19.08 4.11 -3.82
C GLY A 145 -17.77 3.34 -3.62
N THR A 146 -17.15 2.88 -4.71
CA THR A 146 -15.86 2.18 -4.68
C THR A 146 -14.73 3.10 -4.25
N GLY A 147 -14.67 4.32 -4.78
CA GLY A 147 -13.67 5.32 -4.42
C GLY A 147 -13.77 5.73 -2.94
N PHE A 148 -15.00 5.93 -2.45
CA PHE A 148 -15.24 6.20 -1.03
C PHE A 148 -14.79 5.03 -0.14
N ALA A 149 -15.18 3.79 -0.47
CA ALA A 149 -14.78 2.60 0.27
C ALA A 149 -13.25 2.41 0.26
N PHE A 150 -12.62 2.64 -0.90
CA PHE A 150 -11.17 2.59 -1.04
C PHE A 150 -10.48 3.61 -0.13
N LEU A 151 -10.91 4.87 -0.16
CA LEU A 151 -10.36 5.93 0.69
C LEU A 151 -10.54 5.61 2.18
N ALA A 152 -11.71 5.09 2.58
CA ALA A 152 -11.97 4.69 3.96
C ALA A 152 -11.02 3.58 4.43
N ILE A 153 -10.80 2.56 3.60
CA ILE A 153 -9.87 1.45 3.88
C ILE A 153 -8.45 1.97 4.00
N VAL A 154 -8.01 2.81 3.05
CA VAL A 154 -6.68 3.44 3.06
C VAL A 154 -6.51 4.19 4.40
N ILE A 155 -7.40 5.12 4.73
CA ILE A 155 -7.32 5.91 5.97
C ILE A 155 -7.31 5.01 7.22
N ALA A 156 -8.11 3.94 7.25
CA ALA A 156 -8.16 3.00 8.38
C ALA A 156 -6.87 2.18 8.53
N TYR A 157 -6.22 1.82 7.42
CA TYR A 157 -5.05 0.94 7.42
C TYR A 157 -3.75 1.65 7.75
N PHE A 158 -3.61 2.93 7.36
CA PHE A 158 -2.40 3.72 7.60
C PHE A 158 -1.97 3.75 9.08
N PRO A 159 -2.86 4.08 10.05
CA PRO A 159 -2.52 4.05 11.48
C PRO A 159 -2.08 2.68 11.98
N ILE A 160 -2.72 1.60 11.52
CA ILE A 160 -2.43 0.23 11.93
C ILE A 160 -1.01 -0.16 11.50
N LEU A 161 -0.64 0.17 10.26
CA LEU A 161 0.71 -0.04 9.76
C LEU A 161 1.75 0.71 10.59
N TYR A 162 1.57 2.02 10.81
CA TYR A 162 2.52 2.82 11.60
C TYR A 162 2.65 2.34 13.04
N GLN A 163 1.56 1.91 13.67
CA GLN A 163 1.60 1.34 15.02
C GLN A 163 2.42 0.06 15.08
N SER A 164 2.38 -0.79 14.04
CA SER A 164 3.20 -2.00 14.00
C SER A 164 4.70 -1.69 13.94
N PHE A 165 5.09 -0.69 13.13
CA PHE A 165 6.48 -0.22 13.05
C PHE A 165 6.94 0.44 14.36
N SER A 166 6.11 1.31 14.94
CA SER A 166 6.43 1.99 16.21
C SER A 166 6.64 1.00 17.36
N ARG A 167 5.82 -0.06 17.45
CA ARG A 167 6.00 -1.12 18.46
C ARG A 167 7.34 -1.85 18.29
N ARG A 168 7.75 -2.13 17.05
CA ARG A 168 9.04 -2.77 16.75
C ARG A 168 10.22 -1.85 17.09
N GLU A 169 10.17 -0.59 16.68
CA GLU A 169 11.26 0.38 16.95
C GLU A 169 11.42 0.65 18.44
N ALA A 170 10.32 0.71 19.21
CA ALA A 170 10.38 0.86 20.65
C ALA A 170 11.15 -0.30 21.33
N ARG A 171 10.88 -1.55 20.93
CA ARG A 171 11.60 -2.72 21.48
C ARG A 171 13.07 -2.78 21.05
N LEU A 172 13.40 -2.37 19.83
CA LEU A 172 14.79 -2.25 19.39
C LEU A 172 15.55 -1.15 20.14
N THR A 173 14.91 -0.01 20.40
CA THR A 173 15.50 1.07 21.20
C THR A 173 15.77 0.61 22.64
N LEU A 174 14.86 -0.18 23.21
CA LEU A 174 15.09 -0.82 24.51
C LEU A 174 16.25 -1.83 24.44
N LEU A 175 16.39 -2.61 23.37
CA LEU A 175 17.54 -3.50 23.21
C LEU A 175 18.86 -2.73 23.23
N ASP A 176 18.94 -1.61 22.51
CA ASP A 176 20.15 -0.79 22.45
C ASP A 176 20.52 -0.23 23.83
N ALA A 177 19.53 0.09 24.67
CA ALA A 177 19.76 0.51 26.05
C ALA A 177 20.39 -0.59 26.93
N TRP A 178 20.14 -1.87 26.61
CA TRP A 178 20.68 -3.01 27.35
C TRP A 178 21.97 -3.55 26.76
N ALA A 179 22.03 -3.67 25.42
CA ALA A 179 23.06 -4.39 24.69
C ALA A 179 24.07 -3.47 23.97
N GLY A 180 23.85 -2.14 24.01
CA GLY A 180 24.65 -1.17 23.25
C GLY A 180 24.24 -1.08 21.78
N SER A 181 24.91 -0.20 21.04
CA SER A 181 24.73 -0.03 19.59
C SER A 181 26.11 -0.09 18.93
N PRO A 182 26.48 -1.22 18.27
CA PRO A 182 25.65 -2.38 17.95
C PRO A 182 25.34 -3.28 19.16
N PRO A 183 24.19 -3.99 19.16
CA PRO A 183 23.76 -4.82 20.29
C PRO A 183 24.64 -6.06 20.43
N ALA A 184 25.19 -6.27 21.63
CA ALA A 184 26.02 -7.42 21.99
C ALA A 184 25.54 -8.09 23.29
N ALA A 185 25.39 -9.42 23.28
CA ALA A 185 24.99 -10.19 24.46
C ALA A 185 25.98 -10.03 25.63
N GLY A 186 27.28 -9.93 25.33
CA GLY A 186 28.30 -9.68 26.35
C GLY A 186 28.13 -8.33 27.06
N GLU A 187 27.62 -7.32 26.36
CA GLU A 187 27.38 -5.99 26.93
C GLU A 187 26.21 -6.01 27.94
N VAL A 188 25.17 -6.80 27.66
CA VAL A 188 24.05 -7.03 28.59
C VAL A 188 24.58 -7.64 29.90
N LEU A 189 25.35 -8.73 29.81
CA LEU A 189 25.93 -9.40 30.98
C LEU A 189 26.90 -8.49 31.74
N ARG A 190 27.72 -7.71 31.03
CA ARG A 190 28.66 -6.76 31.62
C ARG A 190 27.92 -5.67 32.41
N ARG A 191 26.85 -5.07 31.86
CA ARG A 191 26.06 -4.03 32.53
C ARG A 191 25.30 -4.57 33.73
N LEU A 192 24.67 -5.75 33.60
CA LEU A 192 23.96 -6.38 34.71
C LEU A 192 24.91 -6.82 35.83
N GLY A 193 26.07 -7.36 35.47
CA GLY A 193 27.12 -7.72 36.41
C GLY A 193 27.68 -6.51 37.16
N ALA A 194 27.93 -5.40 36.45
CA ALA A 194 28.39 -4.15 37.06
C ALA A 194 27.38 -3.55 38.05
N ASN A 195 26.08 -3.73 37.79
CA ASN A 195 24.99 -3.24 38.65
C ASN A 195 24.54 -4.27 39.70
N GLY A 196 25.19 -5.45 39.81
CA GLY A 196 24.79 -6.52 40.73
C GLY A 196 23.36 -7.05 40.50
N SER A 197 22.81 -6.82 39.32
CA SER A 197 21.37 -7.00 39.02
C SER A 197 21.12 -8.20 38.10
N LEU A 198 21.88 -9.29 38.27
CA LEU A 198 21.79 -10.47 37.39
C LEU A 198 20.39 -11.13 37.39
N THR A 199 19.60 -10.92 38.45
CA THR A 199 18.20 -11.36 38.52
C THR A 199 17.28 -10.68 37.50
N ALA A 200 17.68 -9.54 36.95
CA ALA A 200 16.94 -8.87 35.87
C ALA A 200 17.12 -9.56 34.49
N LEU A 201 18.01 -10.56 34.39
CA LEU A 201 18.21 -11.32 33.16
C LEU A 201 17.01 -12.22 32.83
N ASP A 202 16.38 -12.84 33.83
CA ASP A 202 15.23 -13.71 33.65
C ASP A 202 14.02 -12.99 33.01
N PRO A 203 13.53 -11.85 33.54
CA PRO A 203 12.43 -11.12 32.89
C PRO A 203 12.83 -10.58 31.53
N PHE A 204 14.07 -10.14 31.34
CA PHE A 204 14.57 -9.71 30.03
C PHE A 204 14.48 -10.84 29.00
N LEU A 205 15.02 -12.02 29.29
CA LEU A 205 14.98 -13.17 28.37
C LEU A 205 13.55 -13.59 28.05
N LYS A 206 12.67 -13.59 29.06
CA LYS A 206 11.24 -13.90 28.89
C LYS A 206 10.54 -12.90 27.95
N ASP A 207 10.76 -11.60 28.13
CA ASP A 207 10.17 -10.56 27.28
C ASP A 207 10.64 -10.69 25.82
N TRP A 208 11.92 -11.03 25.61
CA TRP A 208 12.48 -11.27 24.29
C TRP A 208 12.02 -12.57 23.66
N GLU A 209 11.77 -13.62 24.45
CA GLU A 209 11.14 -14.85 23.98
C GLU A 209 9.73 -14.57 23.42
N TYR A 210 8.90 -13.84 24.17
CA TYR A 210 7.57 -13.44 23.69
C TYR A 210 7.65 -12.56 22.44
N TRP A 211 8.57 -11.60 22.39
CA TRP A 211 8.72 -10.78 21.18
C TRP A 211 9.18 -11.60 19.97
N CYS A 212 10.16 -12.50 20.15
CA CYS A 212 10.59 -13.40 19.09
C CYS A 212 9.44 -14.28 18.60
N SER A 213 8.57 -14.73 19.53
CA SER A 213 7.35 -15.46 19.19
C SER A 213 6.39 -14.60 18.36
N GLU A 214 6.08 -13.36 18.78
CA GLU A 214 5.24 -12.43 18.02
C GLU A 214 5.81 -12.13 16.62
N VAL A 215 7.13 -11.96 16.52
CA VAL A 215 7.81 -11.72 15.24
C VAL A 215 7.77 -12.97 14.35
N LEU A 216 8.03 -14.15 14.91
CA LEU A 216 7.94 -15.42 14.19
C LEU A 216 6.52 -15.68 13.71
N GLU A 217 5.51 -15.44 14.55
CA GLU A 217 4.10 -15.52 14.18
C GLU A 217 3.78 -14.57 13.01
N SER A 218 4.28 -13.33 13.05
CA SER A 218 4.08 -12.36 11.98
C SER A 218 4.75 -12.71 10.64
N HIS A 219 5.73 -13.63 10.65
CA HIS A 219 6.49 -14.05 9.47
C HIS A 219 6.18 -15.48 8.99
N ILE A 220 5.62 -16.33 9.86
CA ILE A 220 5.24 -17.72 9.55
C ILE A 220 3.76 -17.82 9.13
N SER A 221 2.89 -16.93 9.62
CA SER A 221 1.46 -16.86 9.30
C SER A 221 1.19 -16.07 8.01
#